data_AF-A0A957RLW9-F1
#
_entry.id   AF-A0A957RLW9-F1
#
_cell.length_a   1.000
_cell.length_b   1.000
_cell.length_c   1.000
_cell.angle_alpha   90.00
_cell.angle_beta   90.00
_cell.angle_gamma   90.00
#
_symmetry.space_group_name_H-M   'P 1'
#
loop_
_entity.id
_entity.type
_entity.pdbx_description
1 polymer ?
#
loop_
_entity_poly.entity_id
_entity_poly.type
_entity_poly.pdbx_seq_one_letter_code
_entity_poly.pdbx_strand_id
1 'polypeptide(L)'
;GRVHACDMTNASRTLLFNLHTLDWDDDLLALFGIPRQALPAVQPSTGAVGHTAAESTLPAGIPIAGLIGDSHGALVGHAGFAPGAVKATYGTGSSVMTPVATPILSQRGLSTTIAWSSAEQVTYALEGNIYATGATIGWLGKLFGWPDAAATVTELATDCPDSEGVYLVPAFVGLGAPWWNANA
;
A
#
# COMPACT_ATOMS: atom_id res chain seq x y z
N GLY A 1 8.30 -11.29 -22.58
CA GLY A 1 7.80 -9.91 -22.74
C GLY A 1 8.92 -9.03 -23.29
N ARG A 2 8.61 -7.95 -24.00
CA ARG A 2 9.62 -7.04 -24.58
C ARG A 2 10.22 -6.06 -23.56
N VAL A 3 9.53 -5.85 -22.44
CA VAL A 3 9.91 -4.92 -21.37
C VAL A 3 9.72 -5.62 -20.02
N HIS A 4 10.70 -5.51 -19.13
CA HIS A 4 10.58 -5.89 -17.72
C HIS A 4 10.69 -4.62 -16.87
N ALA A 5 9.54 -4.14 -16.38
CA ALA A 5 9.44 -2.85 -15.70
C ALA A 5 8.51 -2.92 -14.48
N CYS A 6 8.71 -2.00 -13.55
CA CYS A 6 7.80 -1.69 -12.44
C CYS A 6 7.75 -0.18 -12.25
N ASP A 7 6.77 0.35 -11.53
CA ASP A 7 6.75 1.77 -11.22
C ASP A 7 7.38 2.09 -9.86
N MET A 8 7.69 3.36 -9.64
CA MET A 8 8.30 3.85 -8.41
C MET A 8 7.47 3.55 -7.15
N THR A 9 6.13 3.48 -7.23
CA THR A 9 5.32 3.15 -6.05
C THR A 9 5.57 1.72 -5.62
N ASN A 10 5.50 0.75 -6.54
CA ASN A 10 5.82 -0.65 -6.24
C ASN A 10 7.29 -0.86 -5.87
N ALA A 11 8.23 -0.20 -6.57
CA ALA A 11 9.65 -0.26 -6.26
C ALA A 11 9.93 0.20 -4.82
N SER A 12 9.30 1.29 -4.37
CA SER A 12 9.45 1.82 -3.01
C SER A 12 8.99 0.88 -1.89
N ARG A 13 8.26 -0.20 -2.21
CA ARG A 13 7.74 -1.20 -1.26
C ARG A 13 8.62 -2.42 -1.10
N THR A 14 9.72 -2.49 -1.85
CA THR A 14 10.61 -3.66 -1.87
C THR A 14 11.65 -3.67 -0.74
N LEU A 15 11.85 -2.54 -0.06
CA LEU A 15 13.02 -2.26 0.80
C LEU A 15 14.37 -2.24 0.05
N LEU A 16 14.37 -2.24 -1.28
CA LEU A 16 15.58 -2.25 -2.12
C LEU A 16 15.73 -0.96 -2.94
N PHE A 17 14.71 -0.11 -2.95
CA PHE A 17 14.67 1.12 -3.75
C PHE A 17 14.93 2.34 -2.86
N ASN A 18 15.91 3.15 -3.23
CA ASN A 18 16.27 4.34 -2.48
C ASN A 18 15.34 5.50 -2.83
N LEU A 19 14.62 6.01 -1.82
CA LEU A 19 13.62 7.06 -2.01
C LEU A 19 14.23 8.42 -2.35
N HIS A 20 15.53 8.63 -2.13
CA HIS A 20 16.20 9.91 -2.39
C HIS A 20 16.88 9.94 -3.75
N THR A 21 17.56 8.86 -4.13
CA THR A 21 18.23 8.75 -5.44
C THR A 21 17.30 8.27 -6.55
N LEU A 22 16.14 7.71 -6.17
CA LEU A 22 15.13 7.17 -7.07
C LEU A 22 15.66 6.03 -7.96
N ASP A 23 16.51 5.20 -7.38
CA ASP A 23 17.09 4.02 -8.04
C ASP A 23 17.18 2.85 -7.05
N TRP A 24 17.39 1.64 -7.58
CA TRP A 24 17.78 0.49 -6.78
C TRP A 24 19.06 0.79 -6.00
N ASP A 25 19.05 0.48 -4.71
CA ASP A 25 20.11 0.79 -3.76
C ASP A 25 21.17 -0.31 -3.73
N ASP A 26 22.36 -0.05 -4.26
CA ASP A 26 23.40 -1.07 -4.43
C ASP A 26 23.88 -1.66 -3.09
N ASP A 27 23.84 -0.90 -1.99
CA ASP A 27 24.22 -1.39 -0.66
C ASP A 27 23.18 -2.39 -0.13
N LEU A 28 21.88 -2.08 -0.29
CA LEU A 28 20.80 -3.01 0.08
C LEU A 28 20.79 -4.25 -0.82
N LEU A 29 21.06 -4.10 -2.12
CA LEU A 29 21.19 -5.23 -3.03
C LEU A 29 22.36 -6.15 -2.63
N ALA A 30 23.52 -5.57 -2.29
CA ALA A 30 24.66 -6.34 -1.80
C ALA A 30 24.35 -7.04 -0.47
N LEU A 31 23.68 -6.35 0.46
CA LEU A 31 23.29 -6.89 1.77
C LEU A 31 22.41 -8.14 1.64
N PHE A 32 21.43 -8.13 0.72
CA PHE A 32 20.52 -9.26 0.50
C PHE A 32 21.02 -10.25 -0.57
N GLY A 33 22.18 -10.01 -1.19
CA GLY A 33 22.74 -10.86 -2.25
C GLY A 33 21.92 -10.86 -3.54
N ILE A 34 21.26 -9.75 -3.87
CA ILE A 34 20.36 -9.64 -5.02
C ILE A 34 21.12 -9.04 -6.22
N PRO A 35 21.21 -9.74 -7.36
CA PRO A 35 21.86 -9.21 -8.54
C PRO A 35 20.99 -8.13 -9.20
N ARG A 36 21.52 -6.91 -9.35
CA ARG A 36 20.81 -5.76 -9.95
C ARG A 36 20.15 -6.05 -11.29
N GLN A 37 20.81 -6.84 -12.14
CA GLN A 37 20.30 -7.25 -13.46
C GLN A 37 19.03 -8.13 -13.42
N ALA A 38 18.67 -8.68 -12.25
CA ALA A 38 17.42 -9.41 -12.07
C ALA A 38 16.24 -8.49 -11.74
N LEU A 39 16.48 -7.19 -11.48
CA LEU A 39 15.45 -6.23 -11.12
C LEU A 39 14.85 -5.58 -12.37
N PRO A 40 13.55 -5.23 -12.33
CA PRO A 40 12.91 -4.50 -13.42
C PRO A 40 13.46 -3.08 -13.55
N ALA A 41 13.38 -2.52 -14.75
CA ALA A 41 13.57 -1.10 -14.95
C ALA A 41 12.46 -0.31 -14.23
N VAL A 42 12.82 0.66 -13.39
CA VAL A 42 11.86 1.49 -12.69
C VAL A 42 11.37 2.61 -13.61
N GLN A 43 10.05 2.77 -13.69
CA GLN A 43 9.38 3.77 -14.50
C GLN A 43 8.56 4.71 -13.61
N PRO A 44 8.24 5.92 -14.07
CA PRO A 44 7.22 6.73 -13.42
C PRO A 44 5.85 6.03 -13.41
N SER A 45 4.97 6.44 -12.50
CA SER A 45 3.62 5.87 -12.39
C SER A 45 2.74 6.19 -13.60
N THR A 46 3.03 7.30 -14.29
CA THR A 46 2.39 7.68 -15.56
C THR A 46 3.42 7.85 -16.66
N GLY A 47 3.13 7.31 -17.85
CA GLY A 47 4.02 7.35 -18.99
C GLY A 47 3.96 6.06 -19.80
N ALA A 48 4.39 6.12 -21.06
CA ALA A 48 4.39 4.95 -21.94
C ALA A 48 5.42 3.92 -21.46
N VAL A 49 4.96 2.77 -20.98
CA VAL A 49 5.80 1.65 -20.54
C VAL A 49 5.97 0.63 -21.67
N GLY A 50 4.91 0.42 -22.45
CA GLY A 50 4.91 -0.55 -23.54
C GLY A 50 3.54 -0.63 -24.21
N HIS A 51 3.35 -1.68 -25.01
CA HIS A 51 2.08 -1.98 -25.65
C HIS A 51 1.74 -3.46 -25.46
N THR A 52 0.45 -3.78 -25.46
CA THR A 52 -0.02 -5.17 -25.47
C THR A 52 0.53 -5.93 -26.69
N ALA A 53 0.98 -7.15 -26.46
CA ALA A 53 1.54 -8.01 -27.49
C ALA A 53 0.43 -8.71 -28.29
N ALA A 54 0.74 -9.17 -29.50
CA ALA A 54 -0.21 -9.91 -30.33
C ALA A 54 -0.63 -11.25 -29.68
N GLU A 55 0.24 -11.80 -28.84
CA GLU A 55 0.03 -13.03 -28.09
C GLU A 55 -0.72 -12.81 -26.76
N SER A 56 -1.09 -11.57 -26.43
CA SER A 56 -1.87 -11.27 -25.22
C SER A 56 -3.37 -11.55 -25.42
N THR A 57 -4.13 -11.63 -24.33
CA THR A 57 -5.60 -11.75 -24.39
C THR A 57 -6.29 -10.47 -24.86
N LEU A 58 -5.57 -9.34 -24.87
CA LEU A 58 -6.05 -8.05 -25.33
C LEU A 58 -5.61 -7.80 -26.78
N PRO A 59 -6.34 -6.97 -27.55
CA PRO A 59 -5.89 -6.52 -28.87
C PRO A 59 -4.43 -6.01 -28.83
N ALA A 60 -3.66 -6.33 -29.85
CA ALA A 60 -2.27 -5.88 -29.96
C ALA A 60 -2.20 -4.35 -30.10
N GLY A 61 -1.16 -3.73 -29.53
CA GLY A 61 -0.90 -2.31 -29.71
C GLY A 61 -1.69 -1.37 -28.79
N ILE A 62 -2.37 -1.87 -27.76
CA ILE A 62 -2.98 -1.03 -26.72
C ILE A 62 -1.84 -0.50 -25.84
N PRO A 63 -1.71 0.84 -25.66
CA PRO A 63 -0.69 1.42 -24.80
C PRO A 63 -0.87 1.02 -23.34
N ILE A 64 0.22 0.58 -22.70
CA ILE A 64 0.33 0.44 -21.25
C ILE A 64 0.99 1.74 -20.76
N ALA A 65 0.17 2.66 -20.27
CA ALA A 65 0.57 4.04 -19.98
C ALA A 65 0.57 4.41 -18.47
N GLY A 66 0.29 3.44 -17.61
CA GLY A 66 0.25 3.65 -16.17
C GLY A 66 0.47 2.36 -15.40
N LEU A 67 1.23 2.49 -14.32
CA LEU A 67 1.56 1.43 -13.37
C LEU A 67 1.54 2.08 -11.99
N ILE A 68 0.79 1.50 -11.05
CA ILE A 68 0.71 2.04 -9.69
C ILE A 68 0.30 0.94 -8.72
N GLY A 69 0.85 0.99 -7.50
CA GLY A 69 0.41 0.16 -6.38
C GLY A 69 -1.06 0.42 -6.03
N ASP A 70 -1.73 -0.55 -5.43
CA ASP A 70 -3.17 -0.47 -5.16
C ASP A 70 -3.56 0.69 -4.22
N SER A 71 -2.89 0.81 -3.08
CA SER A 71 -3.14 1.80 -2.05
C SER A 71 -2.74 3.20 -2.51
N HIS A 72 -1.73 3.25 -3.38
CA HIS A 72 -1.23 4.43 -4.08
C HIS A 72 -2.19 4.91 -5.17
N GLY A 73 -2.76 3.99 -5.95
CA GLY A 73 -3.81 4.27 -6.92
C GLY A 73 -5.10 4.77 -6.24
N ALA A 74 -5.47 4.15 -5.12
CA ALA A 74 -6.58 4.64 -4.30
C ALA A 74 -6.29 6.03 -3.72
N LEU A 75 -5.05 6.29 -3.28
CA LEU A 75 -4.64 7.62 -2.83
C LEU A 75 -4.80 8.65 -3.96
N VAL A 76 -4.31 8.36 -5.16
CA VAL A 76 -4.48 9.23 -6.34
C VAL A 76 -5.97 9.48 -6.62
N GLY A 77 -6.79 8.43 -6.68
CA GLY A 77 -8.21 8.53 -7.00
C GLY A 77 -9.05 9.31 -5.99
N HIS A 78 -8.64 9.33 -4.72
CA HIS A 78 -9.41 9.97 -3.64
C HIS A 78 -8.82 11.28 -3.11
N ALA A 79 -7.49 11.46 -3.15
CA ALA A 79 -6.82 12.64 -2.60
C ALA A 79 -6.62 13.77 -3.62
N GLY A 80 -7.05 13.58 -4.88
CA GLY A 80 -7.03 14.64 -5.90
C GLY A 80 -5.65 15.26 -6.14
N PHE A 81 -4.57 14.48 -5.92
CA PHE A 81 -3.18 14.90 -6.03
C PHE A 81 -2.72 16.02 -5.06
N ALA A 82 -3.49 16.34 -4.01
CA ALA A 82 -3.20 17.45 -3.11
C ALA A 82 -2.54 17.01 -1.78
N PRO A 83 -1.40 17.61 -1.38
CA PRO A 83 -0.80 17.40 -0.06
C PRO A 83 -1.77 17.67 1.10
N GLY A 84 -1.69 16.86 2.16
CA GLY A 84 -2.50 17.03 3.38
C GLY A 84 -3.87 16.34 3.36
N ALA A 85 -4.33 15.86 2.19
CA ALA A 85 -5.46 14.94 2.14
C ALA A 85 -5.08 13.60 2.77
N VAL A 86 -6.01 12.96 3.48
CA VAL A 86 -5.82 11.63 4.07
C VAL A 86 -6.79 10.66 3.42
N LYS A 87 -6.26 9.54 2.96
CA LYS A 87 -7.02 8.41 2.45
C LYS A 87 -6.89 7.25 3.42
N ALA A 88 -7.99 6.55 3.68
CA ALA A 88 -8.02 5.29 4.42
C ALA A 88 -8.73 4.23 3.57
N THR A 89 -8.07 3.12 3.29
CA THR A 89 -8.73 1.92 2.71
C THR A 89 -9.02 0.94 3.83
N TYR A 90 -10.25 0.43 3.84
CA TYR A 90 -10.69 -0.63 4.73
C TYR A 90 -10.87 -1.92 3.93
N GLY A 91 -10.10 -2.95 4.28
CA GLY A 91 -10.17 -4.30 3.71
C GLY A 91 -9.84 -5.34 4.78
N THR A 92 -9.16 -6.43 4.42
CA THR A 92 -8.65 -7.41 5.39
C THR A 92 -7.82 -6.75 6.49
N GLY A 93 -6.87 -5.91 6.08
CA GLY A 93 -6.25 -4.87 6.89
C GLY A 93 -6.67 -3.48 6.42
N SER A 94 -6.11 -2.45 7.03
CA SER A 94 -6.32 -1.05 6.63
C SER A 94 -4.99 -0.36 6.34
N SER A 95 -5.00 0.52 5.34
CA SER A 95 -3.89 1.42 5.03
C SER A 95 -4.38 2.85 5.08
N VAL A 96 -3.68 3.69 5.85
CA VAL A 96 -3.91 5.12 5.97
C VAL A 96 -2.72 5.83 5.34
N MET A 97 -2.99 6.70 4.38
CA MET A 97 -1.95 7.38 3.61
C MET A 97 -2.25 8.87 3.46
N THR A 98 -1.20 9.68 3.46
CA THR A 98 -1.29 11.11 3.12
C THR A 98 -0.11 11.52 2.25
N PRO A 99 -0.32 12.28 1.15
CA PRO A 99 0.76 12.70 0.29
C PRO A 99 1.50 13.90 0.89
N VAL A 100 2.80 13.90 0.69
CA VAL A 100 3.75 14.92 1.16
C VAL A 100 4.72 15.28 0.03
N ALA A 101 5.17 16.54 0.02
CA ALA A 101 5.98 17.06 -1.09
C ALA A 101 7.41 16.49 -1.13
N THR A 102 7.97 16.13 0.02
CA THR A 102 9.34 15.64 0.18
C THR A 102 9.36 14.38 1.05
N PRO A 103 10.39 13.53 0.95
CA PRO A 103 10.49 12.36 1.81
C PRO A 103 10.69 12.80 3.27
N ILE A 104 9.79 12.36 4.16
CA ILE A 104 9.80 12.70 5.58
C ILE A 104 10.11 11.44 6.38
N LEU A 105 11.19 11.43 7.17
CA LEU A 105 11.41 10.40 8.18
C LEU A 105 10.45 10.61 9.35
N SER A 106 9.49 9.70 9.53
CA SER A 106 8.51 9.81 10.59
C SER A 106 9.12 9.62 11.98
N GLN A 107 8.77 10.52 12.90
CA GLN A 107 9.11 10.40 14.34
C GLN A 107 8.01 9.71 15.15
N ARG A 108 6.93 9.24 14.50
CA ARG A 108 5.76 8.62 15.14
C ARG A 108 5.39 7.27 14.54
N GLY A 109 6.37 6.54 14.01
CA GLY A 109 6.16 5.17 13.53
C GLY A 109 5.35 5.05 12.25
N LEU A 110 5.40 6.04 11.35
CA LEU A 110 4.85 5.90 9.99
C LEU A 110 5.97 5.59 9.00
N SER A 111 5.64 4.91 7.91
CA SER A 111 6.59 4.64 6.82
C SER A 111 6.50 5.73 5.76
N THR A 112 7.65 6.12 5.23
CA THR A 112 7.75 6.98 4.05
C THR A 112 7.73 6.11 2.79
N THR A 113 6.99 6.50 1.77
CA THR A 113 6.91 5.81 0.48
C THR A 113 6.77 6.85 -0.64
N ILE A 114 6.84 6.41 -1.90
CA ILE A 114 6.45 7.24 -3.04
C ILE A 114 4.94 7.10 -3.21
N ALA A 115 4.20 8.19 -3.29
CA ALA A 115 2.75 8.20 -3.50
C ALA A 115 2.38 7.98 -4.97
N TRP A 116 3.02 8.73 -5.87
CA TRP A 116 2.93 8.60 -7.32
C TRP A 116 4.08 9.39 -7.96
N SER A 117 4.30 9.16 -9.25
CA SER A 117 5.33 9.88 -10.02
C SER A 117 4.92 10.12 -11.47
N SER A 118 5.41 11.20 -12.05
CA SER A 118 5.43 11.50 -13.48
C SER A 118 6.88 11.66 -13.95
N ALA A 119 7.09 11.95 -15.23
CA ALA A 119 8.42 12.27 -15.76
C ALA A 119 9.07 13.51 -15.11
N GLU A 120 8.27 14.40 -14.53
CA GLU A 120 8.71 15.71 -14.04
C GLU A 120 8.77 15.78 -12.50
N GLN A 121 7.95 14.98 -11.82
CA GLN A 121 7.76 15.11 -10.38
C GLN A 121 7.52 13.76 -9.71
N VAL A 122 8.12 13.60 -8.53
CA VAL A 122 7.81 12.53 -7.58
C VAL A 122 7.10 13.13 -6.37
N THR A 123 5.97 12.55 -6.00
CA THR A 123 5.25 12.87 -4.77
C THR A 123 5.43 11.72 -3.79
N TYR A 124 5.69 12.03 -2.53
CA TYR A 124 5.88 11.04 -1.46
C TYR A 124 4.62 10.90 -0.64
N ALA A 125 4.56 9.88 0.21
CA ALA A 125 3.50 9.71 1.20
C ALA A 125 4.06 9.24 2.54
N LEU A 126 3.34 9.61 3.60
CA LEU A 126 3.38 8.90 4.87
C LEU A 126 2.27 7.85 4.88
N GLU A 127 2.61 6.64 5.31
CA GLU A 127 1.70 5.51 5.41
C GLU A 127 1.74 4.87 6.79
N GLY A 128 0.56 4.51 7.29
CA GLY A 128 0.36 3.60 8.41
C GLY A 128 -0.44 2.38 8.00
N ASN A 129 0.10 1.19 8.25
CA ASN A 129 -0.55 -0.08 7.94
C ASN A 129 -1.06 -0.75 9.21
N ILE A 130 -2.32 -1.18 9.18
CA ILE A 130 -3.04 -1.87 10.26
C ILE A 130 -3.39 -3.27 9.73
N TYR A 131 -2.82 -4.32 10.32
CA TYR A 131 -2.86 -5.65 9.71
C TYR A 131 -4.23 -6.34 9.77
N ALA A 132 -5.01 -6.10 10.84
CA ALA A 132 -6.30 -6.75 11.05
C ALA A 132 -7.39 -5.73 11.35
N THR A 133 -8.25 -5.48 10.37
CA THR A 133 -9.47 -4.68 10.53
C THR A 133 -10.68 -5.48 10.06
N GLY A 134 -10.91 -5.62 8.75
CA GLY A 134 -11.97 -6.48 8.21
C GLY A 134 -11.75 -7.96 8.53
N ALA A 135 -10.48 -8.39 8.66
CA ALA A 135 -10.15 -9.75 9.13
C ALA A 135 -10.73 -10.05 10.51
N THR A 136 -10.81 -9.04 11.39
CA THR A 136 -11.39 -9.16 12.73
C THR A 136 -12.88 -9.44 12.67
N ILE A 137 -13.60 -8.77 11.77
CA ILE A 137 -15.03 -9.03 11.54
C ILE A 137 -15.23 -10.45 11.04
N GLY A 138 -14.44 -10.88 10.05
CA GLY A 138 -14.48 -12.25 9.56
C GLY A 138 -14.15 -13.30 10.62
N TRP A 139 -13.20 -13.00 11.52
CA TRP A 139 -12.86 -13.86 12.65
C TRP A 139 -14.00 -13.99 13.66
N LEU A 140 -14.65 -12.86 14.04
CA LEU A 140 -15.83 -12.87 14.90
C LEU A 140 -16.96 -13.71 14.30
N GLY A 141 -17.22 -13.56 13.01
CA GLY A 141 -18.22 -14.35 12.30
C GLY A 141 -17.98 -15.85 12.41
N LYS A 142 -16.73 -16.28 12.21
CA LYS A 142 -16.36 -17.69 12.38
C LYS A 142 -16.48 -18.16 13.82
N LEU A 143 -16.09 -17.32 14.78
CA LEU A 143 -16.14 -17.64 16.21
C LEU A 143 -17.56 -17.90 16.70
N PHE A 144 -18.52 -17.08 16.26
CA PHE A 144 -19.92 -17.15 16.70
C PHE A 144 -20.84 -17.88 15.72
N GLY A 145 -20.32 -18.35 14.59
CA GLY A 145 -21.10 -19.03 13.55
C GLY A 145 -22.08 -18.11 12.82
N TRP A 146 -21.76 -16.83 12.69
CA TRP A 146 -22.60 -15.88 11.97
C TRP A 146 -22.45 -16.06 10.45
N PRO A 147 -23.57 -16.18 9.71
CA PRO A 147 -23.53 -16.29 8.25
C PRO A 147 -23.11 -14.98 7.58
N ASP A 148 -23.49 -13.82 8.15
CA ASP A 148 -23.06 -12.50 7.73
C ASP A 148 -22.48 -11.72 8.93
N ALA A 149 -21.19 -11.89 9.13
CA ALA A 149 -20.48 -11.27 10.25
C ALA A 149 -20.55 -9.74 10.23
N ALA A 150 -20.52 -9.12 9.04
CA ALA A 150 -20.47 -7.67 8.92
C ALA A 150 -21.82 -7.05 9.29
N ALA A 151 -22.92 -7.62 8.79
CA ALA A 151 -24.26 -7.18 9.15
C ALA A 151 -24.52 -7.35 10.66
N THR A 152 -24.22 -8.54 11.20
CA THR A 152 -24.47 -8.83 12.63
C THR A 152 -23.65 -7.95 13.57
N VAL A 153 -22.35 -7.73 13.30
CA VAL A 153 -21.53 -6.84 14.13
C VAL A 153 -22.07 -5.41 14.10
N THR A 154 -22.52 -4.94 12.93
CA THR A 154 -23.06 -3.58 12.79
C THR A 154 -24.35 -3.40 13.59
N GLU A 155 -25.26 -4.37 13.51
CA GLU A 155 -26.51 -4.38 14.28
C GLU A 155 -26.22 -4.35 15.79
N LEU A 156 -25.41 -5.29 16.29
CA LEU A 156 -25.06 -5.38 17.71
C LEU A 156 -24.33 -4.15 18.23
N ALA A 157 -23.43 -3.57 17.43
CA ALA A 157 -22.72 -2.35 17.80
C ALA A 157 -23.65 -1.13 17.84
N THR A 158 -24.72 -1.11 17.04
CA THR A 158 -25.70 -0.01 17.02
C THR A 158 -26.67 -0.08 18.21
N ASP A 159 -26.98 -1.28 18.67
CA ASP A 159 -27.84 -1.50 19.84
C ASP A 159 -27.14 -1.23 21.19
N CYS A 160 -25.81 -1.08 21.17
CA CYS A 160 -24.99 -0.85 22.35
C CYS A 160 -24.65 0.65 22.51
N PRO A 161 -25.00 1.32 23.62
CA PRO A 161 -24.77 2.76 23.78
C PRO A 161 -23.29 3.11 23.97
N ASP A 162 -22.50 2.22 24.58
CA ASP A 162 -21.05 2.35 24.73
C ASP A 162 -20.39 0.96 24.91
N SER A 163 -19.05 0.90 25.04
CA SER A 163 -18.33 -0.38 25.20
C SER A 163 -18.19 -0.85 26.64
N GLU A 164 -18.69 -0.12 27.64
CA GLU A 164 -18.55 -0.38 29.07
C GLU A 164 -17.10 -0.64 29.52
N GLY A 165 -16.12 -0.05 28.83
CA GLY A 165 -14.70 -0.25 29.08
C GLY A 165 -14.10 -1.54 28.50
N VAL A 166 -14.86 -2.29 27.70
CA VAL A 166 -14.38 -3.46 26.97
C VAL A 166 -13.64 -3.04 25.70
N TYR A 167 -12.49 -3.65 25.45
CA TYR A 167 -11.67 -3.43 24.25
C TYR A 167 -11.25 -4.75 23.63
N LEU A 168 -11.28 -4.79 22.30
CA LEU A 168 -10.68 -5.84 21.50
C LEU A 168 -9.48 -5.26 20.74
N VAL A 169 -8.29 -5.81 20.98
CA VAL A 169 -7.07 -5.47 20.24
C VAL A 169 -6.73 -6.67 19.33
N PRO A 170 -7.10 -6.63 18.04
CA PRO A 170 -6.94 -7.77 17.14
C PRO A 170 -5.51 -7.89 16.60
N ALA A 171 -4.52 -8.06 17.49
CA ALA A 171 -3.11 -8.23 17.15
C ALA A 171 -2.76 -9.66 16.69
N PHE A 172 -3.62 -10.29 15.86
CA PHE A 172 -3.46 -11.71 15.48
C PHE A 172 -2.10 -12.07 14.88
N VAL A 173 -1.44 -11.11 14.24
CA VAL A 173 -0.11 -11.22 13.64
C VAL A 173 0.81 -10.08 14.12
N GLY A 174 0.57 -9.59 15.33
CA GLY A 174 1.22 -8.41 15.89
C GLY A 174 0.55 -7.09 15.50
N LEU A 175 1.17 -6.00 15.95
CA LEU A 175 0.73 -4.63 15.73
C LEU A 175 1.56 -3.95 14.64
N GLY A 176 0.87 -3.41 13.63
CA GLY A 176 1.48 -2.57 12.60
C GLY A 176 1.77 -1.15 13.10
N ALA A 177 1.69 -0.17 12.21
CA ALA A 177 1.91 1.23 12.57
C ALA A 177 0.90 1.70 13.64
N PRO A 178 1.28 2.57 14.59
CA PRO A 178 2.62 3.14 14.78
C PRO A 178 3.55 2.27 15.66
N TRP A 179 3.11 1.08 16.06
CA TRP A 179 3.76 0.27 17.10
C TRP A 179 4.88 -0.63 16.60
N TRP A 180 4.72 -1.24 15.43
CA TRP A 180 5.68 -2.16 14.82
C TRP A 180 6.15 -3.26 15.79
N ASN A 181 5.19 -3.89 16.49
CA ASN A 181 5.46 -4.95 17.43
C ASN A 181 4.91 -6.28 16.89
N ALA A 182 5.79 -7.08 16.29
CA ALA A 182 5.44 -8.38 15.74
C ALA A 182 5.06 -9.44 16.80
N ASN A 183 5.40 -9.21 18.08
CA ASN A 183 5.19 -10.15 19.19
C ASN A 183 4.10 -9.67 20.17
N ALA A 184 3.29 -8.69 19.76
CA ALA A 184 2.19 -8.16 20.57
C ALA A 184 1.10 -9.20 20.84
#